data_AF-A0AAW8KWZ5-F1
#
_entry.id   AF-A0AAW8KWZ5-F1
#
_cell.length_a   1.000
_cell.length_b   1.000
_cell.length_c   1.000
_cell.angle_alpha   90.00
_cell.angle_beta   90.00
_cell.angle_gamma   90.00
#
_symmetry.space_group_name_H-M   'P 1'
#
loop_
_entity.id
_entity.type
_entity.pdbx_description
1 polymer ?
#
loop_
_entity_poly.entity_id
_entity_poly.type
_entity_poly.pdbx_seq_one_letter_code
_entity_poly.pdbx_strand_id
1 'polypeptide(L)' 'SIISHDLRAPFHGLLGFSEVLAKERETLDESSIQNIADYLYDTSQSTYNLLESLLTWAMAEGGRFVYHPINFKLRQVSNI' A
#
# COMPACT_ATOMS: atom_id res chain seq x y z
N SER A 1 1.60 17.35 -6.36
CA SER A 1 2.77 16.56 -5.92
C SER A 1 2.53 15.12 -6.32
N ILE A 2 3.56 14.44 -6.84
CA ILE A 2 3.51 13.04 -7.33
C ILE A 2 2.93 12.12 -6.23
N ILE A 3 3.39 12.28 -4.99
CA ILE A 3 2.92 11.53 -3.81
C ILE A 3 1.41 11.68 -3.56
N SER A 4 0.87 12.89 -3.71
CA SER A 4 -0.56 13.15 -3.51
C SER A 4 -1.41 12.56 -4.63
N HIS A 5 -0.87 12.46 -5.85
CA HIS A 5 -1.54 11.83 -6.97
C HIS A 5 -1.56 10.31 -6.80
N ASP A 6 -0.42 9.72 -6.42
CA ASP A 6 -0.25 8.26 -6.28
C ASP A 6 -1.07 7.67 -5.12
N LEU A 7 -1.36 8.46 -4.08
CA LEU A 7 -2.30 8.08 -3.03
C LEU A 7 -3.77 8.34 -3.41
N ARG A 8 -4.09 9.42 -4.13
CA ARG A 8 -5.48 9.78 -4.42
C ARG A 8 -6.15 8.82 -5.41
N ALA A 9 -5.39 8.31 -6.38
CA ALA A 9 -5.90 7.38 -7.37
C ALA A 9 -6.49 6.09 -6.76
N PRO A 10 -5.78 5.33 -5.90
CA PRO A 10 -6.35 4.13 -5.29
C PRO A 10 -7.50 4.45 -4.32
N PHE A 11 -7.45 5.59 -3.60
CA PHE A 11 -8.56 6.01 -2.73
C PHE A 11 -9.87 6.22 -3.49
N HIS A 12 -9.83 6.79 -4.71
CA HIS A 12 -11.03 6.91 -5.55
C HIS A 12 -11.61 5.54 -5.92
N GLY A 13 -10.75 4.58 -6.30
CA GLY A 13 -11.19 3.22 -6.62
C GLY A 13 -11.84 2.54 -5.41
N LEU A 14 -11.18 2.60 -4.26
CA LEU A 14 -11.70 2.04 -3.00
C LEU A 14 -13.06 2.62 -2.64
N LEU A 15 -13.20 3.95 -2.68
CA LEU A 15 -14.45 4.63 -2.34
C LEU A 15 -15.57 4.29 -3.34
N GLY A 16 -15.29 4.35 -4.64
CA GLY A 16 -16.29 4.08 -5.68
C GLY A 16 -16.84 2.66 -5.59
N PHE A 17 -15.96 1.66 -5.46
CA PHE A 17 -16.40 0.27 -5.34
C PHE A 17 -17.05 -0.05 -4.00
N SER A 18 -16.61 0.60 -2.91
CA SER A 18 -17.31 0.52 -1.62
C SER A 18 -18.72 1.11 -1.71
N GLU A 19 -18.91 2.20 -2.45
CA GLU A 19 -20.22 2.81 -2.69
C GLU A 19 -21.12 1.91 -3.53
N VAL A 20 -20.60 1.28 -4.58
CA VAL A 20 -21.31 0.28 -5.39
C VAL A 20 -21.81 -0.87 -4.50
N LEU A 21 -20.94 -1.45 -3.64
CA LEU A 21 -21.38 -2.48 -2.70
C LEU A 21 -22.39 -1.96 -1.68
N ALA A 22 -22.26 -0.72 -1.21
CA ALA A 22 -23.17 -0.18 -0.20
C ALA A 22 -24.57 0.12 -0.75
N LYS A 23 -24.68 0.53 -2.02
CA LYS A 23 -25.92 1.02 -2.63
C LYS A 23 -26.58 0.05 -3.59
N GLU A 24 -25.79 -0.80 -4.25
CA GLU A 24 -26.24 -1.59 -5.39
C GLU A 24 -26.01 -3.10 -5.20
N ARG A 25 -25.61 -3.56 -4.00
CA ARG A 25 -25.33 -4.99 -3.76
C ARG A 25 -26.46 -5.94 -4.16
N GLU A 26 -27.71 -5.56 -3.97
CA GLU A 26 -28.87 -6.42 -4.29
C GLU A 26 -29.04 -6.67 -5.79
N THR A 27 -28.43 -5.84 -6.65
CA THR A 27 -28.49 -5.97 -8.11
C THR A 27 -27.26 -6.67 -8.69
N LEU A 28 -26.26 -6.97 -7.86
CA LEU A 28 -25.03 -7.65 -8.26
C LEU A 28 -25.15 -9.17 -8.10
N ASP A 29 -24.58 -9.91 -9.03
CA ASP A 29 -24.36 -11.33 -8.83
C ASP A 29 -23.15 -11.60 -7.91
N GLU A 30 -23.10 -12.81 -7.35
CA GLU A 30 -22.03 -13.20 -6.41
C GLU A 30 -20.63 -13.09 -7.03
N SER A 31 -20.49 -13.31 -8.36
CA SER A 31 -19.20 -13.20 -9.04
C SER A 31 -18.71 -11.75 -9.08
N SER A 32 -19.62 -10.81 -9.30
CA SER A 32 -19.36 -9.37 -9.30
C SER A 32 -19.01 -8.89 -7.90
N ILE A 33 -19.73 -9.37 -6.88
CA ILE A 33 -19.41 -9.08 -5.48
C ILE A 33 -18.00 -9.58 -5.14
N GLN A 34 -17.64 -10.80 -5.52
CA GLN A 34 -16.31 -11.35 -5.29
C GLN A 34 -15.22 -10.53 -6.00
N ASN A 35 -15.43 -10.18 -7.28
CA ASN A 35 -14.48 -9.36 -8.04
C ASN A 35 -14.26 -7.99 -7.39
N ILE A 36 -15.33 -7.36 -6.88
CA ILE A 36 -15.21 -6.09 -6.17
C ILE A 36 -14.47 -6.28 -4.84
N ALA A 37 -14.76 -7.36 -4.10
CA ALA A 37 -14.09 -7.66 -2.84
C ALA A 37 -12.58 -7.88 -3.05
N ASP A 38 -12.19 -8.64 -4.08
CA ASP A 38 -10.79 -8.88 -4.43
C ASP A 38 -10.10 -7.56 -4.80
N TYR A 39 -10.74 -6.72 -5.64
CA TYR A 39 -10.23 -5.40 -5.97
C TYR A 39 -10.00 -4.52 -4.74
N LEU A 40 -10.98 -4.48 -3.82
CA LEU A 40 -10.88 -3.69 -2.59
C LEU A 40 -9.74 -4.19 -1.71
N TYR A 41 -9.58 -5.50 -1.57
CA TYR A 41 -8.51 -6.12 -0.79
C TYR A 41 -7.13 -5.79 -1.36
N ASP A 42 -6.90 -6.07 -2.64
CA ASP A 42 -5.60 -5.87 -3.30
C ASP A 42 -5.20 -4.39 -3.34
N THR A 43 -6.16 -3.52 -3.65
CA THR A 43 -5.94 -2.07 -3.70
C THR A 43 -5.66 -1.51 -2.30
N SER A 44 -6.37 -1.99 -1.27
CA SER A 44 -6.13 -1.56 0.11
C SER A 44 -4.74 -1.98 0.57
N GLN A 45 -4.33 -3.22 0.33
CA GLN A 45 -3.01 -3.73 0.70
C GLN A 45 -1.89 -2.96 -0.01
N SER A 46 -2.04 -2.71 -1.31
CA SER A 46 -1.07 -1.96 -2.10
C SER A 46 -0.96 -0.51 -1.64
N THR A 47 -2.09 0.13 -1.32
CA THR A 47 -2.13 1.51 -0.82
C THR A 47 -1.50 1.61 0.56
N TYR A 48 -1.77 0.64 1.43
CA TYR A 48 -1.14 0.56 2.75
C TYR A 48 0.39 0.42 2.64
N ASN A 49 0.88 -0.46 1.76
CA ASN A 49 2.32 -0.64 1.54
C ASN A 49 2.98 0.65 1.00
N LEU A 50 2.30 1.39 0.12
CA LEU A 50 2.77 2.70 -0.35
C LEU A 50 2.84 3.71 0.80
N LEU A 51 1.82 3.76 1.66
CA LEU A 51 1.81 4.62 2.84
C LEU A 51 2.97 4.30 3.78
N GLU A 52 3.23 3.04 4.09
CA GLU A 52 4.36 2.60 4.92
C GLU A 52 5.71 2.99 4.29
N SER A 53 5.82 2.85 2.96
CA SER A 53 7.03 3.24 2.22
C SER A 53 7.27 4.74 2.30
N LEU A 54 6.21 5.55 2.18
CA LEU A 54 6.26 7.01 2.30
C LEU A 54 6.58 7.45 3.73
N LEU A 55 6.01 6.79 4.74
CA LEU A 55 6.31 7.05 6.14
C LEU A 55 7.78 6.74 6.45
N THR A 56 8.27 5.60 5.96
CA THR A 56 9.69 5.21 6.08
C THR A 56 10.60 6.26 5.44
N TRP A 57 10.26 6.73 4.23
CA TRP A 57 11.00 7.78 3.55
C TRP A 57 10.98 9.10 4.31
N ALA A 58 9.82 9.55 4.79
CA ALA A 58 9.69 10.79 5.56
C ALA A 58 10.47 10.74 6.89
N MET A 59 10.52 9.59 7.56
CA MET A 59 11.34 9.39 8.76
C MET A 59 12.84 9.45 8.45
N ALA A 60 13.26 8.92 7.29
CA ALA A 60 14.64 8.99 6.83
C ALA A 60 15.05 10.43 6.46
N GLU A 61 14.20 11.14 5.71
CA GLU A 61 14.43 12.54 5.31
C GLU A 61 14.49 13.48 6.53
N GLY A 62 13.63 13.25 7.54
CA GLY A 62 13.60 14.02 8.78
C GLY A 62 14.73 13.72 9.77
N GLY A 63 15.70 12.84 9.41
CA GLY A 63 16.83 12.47 10.28
C GLY A 63 16.44 11.68 11.52
N ARG A 64 15.22 11.10 11.56
CA ARG A 64 14.71 10.31 12.69
C ARG A 64 14.95 8.81 12.54
N PHE A 65 15.64 8.39 11.48
CA PHE A 65 16.01 7.00 11.29
C PHE A 65 17.02 6.58 12.36
N VAL A 66 16.63 5.64 13.24
CA VAL A 66 17.50 5.16 14.32
C VAL A 66 18.49 4.15 13.73
N TYR A 67 19.66 4.65 13.33
CA TYR A 67 20.75 3.82 12.83
C TYR A 67 21.45 3.09 13.97
N HIS A 68 21.50 1.76 13.89
CA HIS A 68 22.26 0.90 14.79
C HIS A 68 23.42 0.28 14.03
N PRO A 69 24.61 0.92 14.02
CA PRO A 69 25.78 0.34 13.38
C PRO A 69 26.12 -1.00 14.02
N ILE A 70 26.31 -2.03 13.19
CA ILE A 70 26.86 -3.30 13.63
C ILE A 70 28.22 -3.50 12.99
N ASN A 71 29.16 -4.06 13.76
CA ASN A 71 30.44 -4.52 13.22
C ASN A 71 30.20 -5.75 12.34
N PHE A 72 29.98 -5.51 11.06
CA PHE A 72 29.72 -6.55 10.08
C PHE A 72 31.02 -6.94 9.36
N LYS A 73 31.51 -8.16 9.60
CA LYS A 73 32.68 -8.70 8.90
C LYS A 73 32.30 -9.10 7.47
N LEU A 74 32.60 -8.23 6.50
CA LEU A 74 32.33 -8.43 5.07
C LEU A 74 32.87 -9.76 4.50
N ARG A 75 33.94 -10.29 5.09
CA ARG A 75 34.62 -11.53 4.64
C ARG A 75 33.79 -12.81 4.76
N GLN A 76 32.64 -12.77 5.43
CA GLN A 76 31.74 -13.93 5.58
C GLN A 76 30.64 -14.00 4.52
N VAL A 77 30.50 -12.97 3.67
CA VAL A 77 29.38 -12.85 2.72
C VAL A 77 29.85 -12.90 1.26
N SER A 78 31.13 -12.68 1.00
CA SER A 78 31.72 -12.86 -0.33
C SER A 78 32.31 -14.27 -0.46
N ASN A 79 31.64 -15.15 -1.21
CA ASN A 79 32.29 -16.30 -1.84
C ASN A 79 33.03 -15.80 -3.10
N ILE A 80 34.08 -15.01 -2.91
CA ILE A 80 35.08 -14.69 -3.94
C ILE A 80 36.45 -15.05 -3.38
#